data_AF-A0A850KHM2-F1
#
_entry.id   AF-A0A850KHM2-F1
#
_cell.length_a   1.000
_cell.length_b   1.000
_cell.length_c   1.000
_cell.angle_alpha   90.00
_cell.angle_beta   90.00
_cell.angle_gamma   90.00
#
_symmetry.space_group_name_H-M   'P 1'
#
loop_
_entity.id
_entity.type
_entity.pdbx_description
1 polymer ?
#
loop_
_entity_poly.entity_id
_entity_poly.type
_entity_poly.pdbx_seq_one_letter_code
_entity_poly.pdbx_strand_id
1 'polypeptide(L)'
;MTELKDLPLWQRIAWKLPLPLRKRYGFIRFADFPRLKLYERLAVAKGHLKPIQSDYRVVFEADLDKPACVLVPDPNFMACALHGGILPPVEVYHNFEYDHDGRILNGHILHDTPPIGPMSEEQAIEYLIQKDVPMHVWNAKRGNSIKMVICRKDQLPANRAWRNAWKIDQNLELEKGAA
;
A
#
# COMPACT_ATOMS: atom_id res chain seq x y z
N MET A 1 -10.55 -21.14 1.92
CA MET A 1 -9.35 -21.60 1.18
C MET A 1 -9.65 -22.97 0.61
N THR A 2 -9.64 -23.13 -0.71
CA THR A 2 -9.85 -24.43 -1.38
C THR A 2 -8.66 -25.35 -1.08
N GLU A 3 -8.90 -26.58 -0.61
CA GLU A 3 -7.79 -27.51 -0.33
C GLU A 3 -7.17 -28.02 -1.64
N LEU A 4 -5.88 -28.36 -1.59
CA LEU A 4 -5.11 -28.84 -2.75
C LEU A 4 -5.69 -30.13 -3.38
N LYS A 5 -6.53 -30.84 -2.62
CA LYS A 5 -7.18 -32.10 -3.02
C LYS A 5 -8.38 -31.85 -3.95
N ASP A 6 -9.00 -30.67 -3.86
CA ASP A 6 -10.25 -30.34 -4.54
C ASP A 6 -10.05 -29.80 -5.96
N LEU A 7 -8.79 -29.73 -6.41
CA LEU A 7 -8.43 -29.14 -7.69
C LEU A 7 -8.21 -30.20 -8.76
N PRO A 8 -8.49 -29.88 -10.04
CA PRO A 8 -8.21 -30.76 -11.16
C PRO A 8 -6.78 -31.31 -11.14
N LEU A 9 -6.61 -32.58 -11.52
CA LEU A 9 -5.33 -33.30 -11.49
C LEU A 9 -4.20 -32.53 -12.18
N TRP A 10 -4.49 -31.84 -13.29
CA TRP A 10 -3.51 -31.05 -14.02
C TRP A 10 -3.01 -29.83 -13.21
N GLN A 11 -3.86 -29.18 -12.41
CA GLN A 11 -3.42 -28.12 -11.49
C GLN A 11 -2.56 -28.71 -10.37
N ARG A 12 -2.93 -29.87 -9.83
CA ARG A 12 -2.14 -30.57 -8.79
C ARG A 12 -0.76 -30.98 -9.29
N ILE A 13 -0.64 -31.43 -10.54
CA ILE A 13 0.63 -31.76 -11.20
C ILE A 13 1.43 -30.49 -11.47
N ALA A 14 0.80 -29.45 -12.02
CA ALA A 14 1.45 -28.15 -12.24
C ALA A 14 2.07 -27.58 -10.96
N TRP A 15 1.41 -27.81 -9.82
CA TRP A 15 1.87 -27.37 -8.50
C TRP A 15 3.00 -28.20 -7.90
N LYS A 16 3.40 -29.32 -8.53
CA LYS A 16 4.62 -30.08 -8.18
C LYS A 16 5.82 -29.67 -9.03
N LEU A 17 5.64 -28.88 -10.10
CA LEU A 17 6.74 -28.45 -10.97
C LEU A 17 7.74 -27.55 -10.23
N PRO A 18 9.03 -27.54 -10.61
CA PRO A 18 10.00 -26.56 -10.10
C PRO A 18 9.62 -25.14 -10.54
N LEU A 19 10.04 -24.13 -9.76
CA LEU A 19 9.67 -22.72 -9.95
C LEU A 19 9.86 -22.19 -11.39
N PRO A 20 10.95 -22.50 -12.12
CA PRO A 20 11.11 -22.03 -13.50
C PRO A 20 10.00 -22.49 -14.44
N LEU A 21 9.55 -23.75 -14.31
CA LEU A 21 8.46 -24.29 -15.11
C LEU A 21 7.11 -23.71 -14.68
N ARG A 22 6.90 -23.50 -13.38
CA ARG A 22 5.71 -22.81 -12.89
C ARG A 22 5.58 -21.39 -13.42
N LYS A 23 6.68 -20.62 -13.44
CA LYS A 23 6.71 -19.29 -14.06
C LYS A 23 6.31 -19.35 -15.53
N ARG A 24 6.91 -20.29 -16.29
CA ARG A 24 6.63 -20.47 -17.72
C ARG A 24 5.15 -20.74 -18.01
N TYR A 25 4.47 -21.46 -17.12
CA TYR A 25 3.06 -21.86 -17.31
C TYR A 25 2.07 -21.08 -16.44
N GLY A 26 2.50 -20.02 -15.74
CA GLY A 26 1.61 -19.15 -14.95
C GLY A 26 1.10 -19.73 -13.62
N PHE A 27 1.73 -20.79 -13.08
CA PHE A 27 1.29 -21.48 -11.87
C PHE A 27 2.07 -21.06 -10.63
N ILE A 28 2.02 -19.78 -10.25
CA ILE A 28 2.77 -19.24 -9.12
C ILE A 28 1.94 -19.28 -7.83
N ARG A 29 2.53 -19.73 -6.72
CA ARG A 29 1.87 -19.75 -5.38
C ARG A 29 2.43 -18.65 -4.47
N PHE A 30 1.66 -18.27 -3.45
CA PHE A 30 2.13 -17.37 -2.39
C PHE A 30 3.42 -17.84 -1.70
N ALA A 31 3.61 -19.15 -1.52
CA ALA A 31 4.85 -19.71 -0.96
C ALA A 31 6.10 -19.46 -1.84
N ASP A 32 5.92 -19.13 -3.12
CA ASP A 32 7.03 -18.84 -4.03
C ASP A 32 7.47 -17.35 -3.93
N PHE A 33 6.70 -16.50 -3.23
CA PHE A 33 6.84 -15.03 -3.24
C PHE A 33 8.18 -14.48 -2.72
N PRO A 34 8.83 -15.06 -1.70
CA PRO A 34 10.16 -14.61 -1.29
C PRO A 34 11.22 -14.71 -2.40
N ARG A 35 10.95 -15.49 -3.48
CA ARG A 35 11.85 -15.69 -4.62
C ARG A 35 11.39 -14.96 -5.88
N LEU A 36 10.35 -14.13 -5.75
CA LEU A 36 9.78 -13.36 -6.86
C LEU A 36 10.08 -11.88 -6.69
N LYS A 37 10.27 -11.21 -7.83
CA LYS A 37 10.36 -9.74 -7.83
C LYS A 37 9.01 -9.15 -7.45
N LEU A 38 9.03 -7.95 -6.86
CA LEU A 38 7.82 -7.27 -6.39
C LEU A 38 6.72 -7.19 -7.46
N TYR A 39 7.06 -6.82 -8.69
CA TYR A 39 6.08 -6.73 -9.77
C TYR A 39 5.45 -8.09 -10.13
N GLU A 40 6.19 -9.19 -10.00
CA GLU A 40 5.66 -10.54 -10.20
C GLU A 40 4.68 -10.90 -9.06
N ARG A 41 5.04 -10.58 -7.81
CA ARG A 41 4.15 -10.75 -6.65
C ARG A 41 2.84 -9.99 -6.83
N LEU A 42 2.92 -8.72 -7.25
CA LEU A 42 1.76 -7.87 -7.50
C LEU A 42 0.89 -8.38 -8.66
N ALA A 43 1.51 -8.85 -9.75
CA ALA A 43 0.78 -9.41 -10.88
C ALA A 43 0.00 -10.67 -10.48
N VAL A 44 0.61 -11.56 -9.69
CA VAL A 44 -0.07 -12.75 -9.17
C VAL A 44 -1.20 -12.35 -8.23
N ALA A 45 -0.94 -11.44 -7.29
CA ALA A 45 -1.95 -10.95 -6.34
C ALA A 45 -3.18 -10.37 -7.06
N LYS A 46 -2.97 -9.56 -8.10
CA LYS A 46 -4.05 -8.98 -8.91
C LYS A 46 -4.95 -10.04 -9.58
N GLY A 47 -4.41 -11.20 -9.92
CA GLY A 47 -5.18 -12.32 -10.51
C GLY A 47 -5.91 -13.19 -9.49
N HIS A 48 -5.54 -13.15 -8.21
CA HIS A 48 -6.00 -14.10 -7.18
C HIS A 48 -6.76 -13.44 -6.03
N LEU A 49 -6.48 -12.18 -5.73
CA LEU A 49 -7.09 -11.45 -4.62
C LEU A 49 -8.23 -10.59 -5.13
N LYS A 50 -9.35 -10.62 -4.41
CA LYS A 50 -10.46 -9.69 -4.65
C LYS A 50 -10.03 -8.29 -4.16
N PRO A 51 -10.21 -7.23 -4.96
CA PRO A 51 -9.92 -5.87 -4.52
C PRO A 51 -10.77 -5.48 -3.30
N ILE A 52 -10.17 -4.78 -2.32
CA ILE A 52 -10.82 -4.37 -1.07
C ILE A 52 -10.75 -2.84 -0.97
N GLN A 53 -11.90 -2.15 -1.04
CA GLN A 53 -11.92 -0.70 -0.86
C GLN A 53 -12.05 -0.37 0.63
N SER A 54 -11.04 0.30 1.19
CA SER A 54 -11.15 0.91 2.51
C SER A 54 -12.05 2.16 2.47
N ASP A 55 -12.74 2.43 3.57
CA ASP A 55 -13.47 3.69 3.79
C ASP A 55 -12.61 4.78 4.44
N TYR A 56 -11.41 4.48 4.92
CA TYR A 56 -10.48 5.49 5.42
C TYR A 56 -9.94 6.38 4.30
N ARG A 57 -9.80 7.65 4.59
CA ARG A 57 -9.26 8.70 3.72
C ARG A 57 -8.24 9.48 4.53
N VAL A 58 -7.12 9.80 3.91
CA VAL A 58 -6.10 10.65 4.54
C VAL A 58 -6.13 11.99 3.84
N VAL A 59 -6.56 13.03 4.57
CA VAL A 59 -6.55 14.41 4.11
C VAL A 59 -5.29 15.07 4.63
N PHE A 60 -4.51 15.70 3.76
CA PHE A 60 -3.25 16.31 4.17
C PHE A 60 -2.89 17.56 3.36
N GLU A 61 -2.14 18.46 3.99
CA GLU A 61 -1.61 19.66 3.36
C GLU A 61 -0.10 19.59 3.26
N ALA A 62 0.40 19.34 2.04
CA ALA A 62 1.84 19.34 1.76
C ALA A 62 2.39 20.76 1.54
N ASP A 63 1.54 21.68 1.08
CA ASP A 63 1.86 23.04 0.67
C ASP A 63 0.72 23.97 1.12
N LEU A 64 1.06 25.04 1.86
CA LEU A 64 0.08 25.93 2.47
C LEU A 64 -0.67 26.79 1.44
N ASP A 65 -0.11 27.00 0.25
CA ASP A 65 -0.77 27.78 -0.80
C ASP A 65 -1.68 26.91 -1.69
N LYS A 66 -1.70 25.59 -1.47
CA LYS A 66 -2.49 24.64 -2.25
C LYS A 66 -3.65 24.07 -1.45
N PRO A 67 -4.74 23.67 -2.12
CA PRO A 67 -5.82 22.91 -1.47
C PRO A 67 -5.30 21.62 -0.85
N ALA A 68 -6.01 21.12 0.15
CA ALA A 68 -5.71 19.85 0.78
C ALA A 68 -5.77 18.69 -0.23
N CYS A 69 -4.82 17.77 -0.11
CA CYS A 69 -4.78 16.52 -0.85
C CYS A 69 -5.58 15.44 -0.12
N VAL A 70 -6.15 14.51 -0.88
CA VAL A 70 -6.85 13.34 -0.32
C VAL A 70 -6.23 12.08 -0.89
N LEU A 71 -5.58 11.30 -0.04
CA LEU A 71 -5.13 9.95 -0.37
C LEU A 71 -6.29 8.98 -0.19
N VAL A 72 -6.58 8.25 -1.27
CA VAL A 72 -7.58 7.18 -1.32
C VAL A 72 -6.83 5.86 -1.46
N PRO A 73 -6.96 4.93 -0.50
CA PRO A 73 -6.29 3.64 -0.60
C PRO A 73 -6.75 2.87 -1.85
N ASP A 74 -5.79 2.42 -2.67
CA ASP A 74 -6.07 1.60 -3.84
C ASP A 74 -6.62 0.23 -3.42
N PRO A 75 -7.71 -0.26 -4.05
CA PRO A 75 -8.29 -1.55 -3.68
C PRO A 75 -7.38 -2.77 -3.82
N ASN A 76 -6.47 -2.78 -4.80
CA ASN A 76 -5.54 -3.88 -4.98
C ASN A 76 -4.41 -3.80 -3.95
N PHE A 77 -3.94 -2.59 -3.63
CA PHE A 77 -3.00 -2.38 -2.52
C PHE A 77 -3.57 -2.91 -1.21
N MET A 78 -4.81 -2.52 -0.86
CA MET A 78 -5.45 -2.97 0.38
C MET A 78 -5.59 -4.50 0.44
N ALA A 79 -5.99 -5.12 -0.68
CA ALA A 79 -6.03 -6.58 -0.76
C ALA A 79 -4.65 -7.21 -0.53
N CYS A 80 -3.58 -6.62 -1.07
CA CYS A 80 -2.21 -7.09 -0.86
C CYS A 80 -1.74 -6.91 0.60
N ALA A 81 -2.08 -5.77 1.20
CA ALA A 81 -1.71 -5.42 2.56
C ALA A 81 -2.37 -6.34 3.60
N LEU A 82 -3.68 -6.56 3.48
CA LEU A 82 -4.46 -7.41 4.38
C LEU A 82 -4.10 -8.89 4.22
N HIS A 83 -3.76 -9.35 3.01
CA HIS A 83 -3.32 -10.72 2.79
C HIS A 83 -1.91 -10.98 3.36
N GLY A 84 -1.00 -10.00 3.23
CA GLY A 84 0.40 -10.15 3.64
C GLY A 84 1.24 -11.02 2.71
N GLY A 85 2.55 -10.97 2.88
CA GLY A 85 3.54 -11.73 2.11
C GLY A 85 3.82 -11.17 0.72
N ILE A 86 3.35 -9.96 0.41
CA ILE A 86 3.39 -9.36 -0.95
C ILE A 86 4.22 -8.09 -0.98
N LEU A 87 3.89 -7.16 -0.08
CA LEU A 87 4.49 -5.83 -0.02
C LEU A 87 5.84 -5.89 0.71
N PRO A 88 6.84 -5.11 0.29
CA PRO A 88 8.06 -4.94 1.06
C PRO A 88 7.79 -4.08 2.32
N PRO A 89 8.69 -4.05 3.30
CA PRO A 89 8.66 -3.04 4.36
C PRO A 89 8.65 -1.61 3.78
N VAL A 90 8.02 -0.66 4.46
CA VAL A 90 7.87 0.71 3.95
C VAL A 90 9.21 1.46 3.88
N GLU A 91 10.12 1.14 4.80
CA GLU A 91 11.47 1.68 4.91
C GLU A 91 12.28 1.46 3.64
N VAL A 92 11.96 0.41 2.87
CA VAL A 92 12.59 0.13 1.58
C VAL A 92 12.39 1.27 0.59
N TYR A 93 11.22 1.94 0.60
CA TYR A 93 10.97 3.10 -0.26
C TYR A 93 11.74 4.34 0.19
N HIS A 94 12.03 4.47 1.48
CA HIS A 94 12.79 5.58 2.04
C HIS A 94 14.30 5.46 1.80
N ASN A 95 14.78 4.26 1.53
CA ASN A 95 16.17 3.97 1.27
C ASN A 95 16.56 4.11 -0.22
N PHE A 96 15.69 4.65 -1.08
CA PHE A 96 16.04 4.85 -2.48
C PHE A 96 17.14 5.88 -2.65
N GLU A 97 18.16 5.48 -3.39
CA GLU A 97 19.22 6.35 -3.88
C GLU A 97 18.88 6.77 -5.30
N TYR A 98 19.02 8.05 -5.58
CA TYR A 98 18.72 8.63 -6.88
C TYR A 98 19.99 9.16 -7.54
N ASP A 99 20.12 8.95 -8.84
CA ASP A 99 21.13 9.64 -9.64
C ASP A 99 20.75 11.11 -9.89
N HIS A 100 21.62 11.84 -10.61
CA HIS A 100 21.35 13.23 -10.97
C HIS A 100 20.11 13.40 -11.86
N ASP A 101 19.74 12.37 -12.64
CA ASP A 101 18.57 12.34 -13.51
C ASP A 101 17.29 11.90 -12.77
N GLY A 102 17.36 11.64 -11.46
CA GLY A 102 16.23 11.18 -10.64
C GLY A 102 15.85 9.72 -10.84
N ARG A 103 16.74 8.88 -11.40
CA ARG A 103 16.55 7.45 -11.53
C ARG A 103 17.01 6.73 -10.27
N ILE A 104 16.26 5.70 -9.88
CA ILE A 104 16.58 4.89 -8.70
C ILE A 104 17.77 3.98 -9.02
N LEU A 105 18.88 4.15 -8.29
CA LEU A 105 20.11 3.37 -8.44
C LEU A 105 20.02 1.99 -7.79
N ASN A 106 19.37 1.92 -6.63
CA ASN A 106 19.33 0.72 -5.79
C ASN A 106 17.97 0.01 -5.82
N GLY A 107 17.19 0.13 -6.89
CA GLY A 107 15.81 -0.40 -6.94
C GLY A 107 15.64 -1.91 -6.71
N HIS A 108 16.72 -2.70 -6.79
CA HIS A 108 16.75 -4.12 -6.46
C HIS A 108 16.30 -4.41 -5.01
N ILE A 109 16.48 -3.47 -4.08
CA ILE A 109 16.08 -3.62 -2.67
C ILE A 109 14.58 -3.94 -2.49
N LEU A 110 13.71 -3.53 -3.42
CA LEU A 110 12.29 -3.88 -3.42
C LEU A 110 12.04 -5.38 -3.62
N HIS A 111 12.96 -6.06 -4.28
CA HIS A 111 12.85 -7.47 -4.64
C HIS A 111 13.54 -8.36 -3.62
N ASP A 112 14.69 -7.92 -3.12
CA ASP A 112 15.56 -8.71 -2.26
C ASP A 112 15.11 -8.66 -0.79
N THR A 113 14.42 -7.60 -0.39
CA THR A 113 13.86 -7.49 0.96
C THR A 113 12.66 -8.44 1.12
N PRO A 114 12.64 -9.29 2.17
CA PRO A 114 11.51 -10.16 2.45
C PRO A 114 10.20 -9.37 2.60
N PRO A 115 9.08 -9.87 2.05
CA PRO A 115 7.81 -9.19 2.20
C PRO A 115 7.31 -9.26 3.64
N ILE A 116 6.60 -8.23 4.07
CA ILE A 116 5.99 -8.15 5.40
C ILE A 116 4.75 -9.04 5.50
N GLY A 117 4.40 -9.42 6.73
CA GLY A 117 3.21 -10.20 7.04
C GLY A 117 1.89 -9.45 6.78
N PRO A 118 0.74 -10.09 7.06
CA PRO A 118 -0.56 -9.43 6.96
C PRO A 118 -0.65 -8.25 7.92
N MET A 119 -1.26 -7.16 7.45
CA MET A 119 -1.50 -5.95 8.24
C MET A 119 -2.99 -5.82 8.57
N SER A 120 -3.30 -5.11 9.66
CA SER A 120 -4.66 -4.58 9.87
C SER A 120 -4.98 -3.48 8.85
N GLU A 121 -6.25 -3.07 8.77
CA GLU A 121 -6.65 -1.96 7.91
C GLU A 121 -5.90 -0.67 8.31
N GLU A 122 -5.82 -0.37 9.59
CA GLU A 122 -5.13 0.79 10.16
C GLU A 122 -3.63 0.77 9.84
N GLN A 123 -2.97 -0.38 10.03
CA GLN A 123 -1.55 -0.56 9.68
C GLN A 123 -1.31 -0.37 8.18
N ALA A 124 -2.24 -0.80 7.33
CA ALA A 124 -2.15 -0.56 5.88
C ALA A 124 -2.31 0.93 5.53
N ILE A 125 -3.14 1.68 6.26
CA ILE A 125 -3.25 3.14 6.11
C ILE A 125 -1.96 3.82 6.57
N GLU A 126 -1.41 3.46 7.73
CA GLU A 126 -0.12 3.98 8.22
C GLU A 126 1.01 3.72 7.22
N TYR A 127 1.03 2.54 6.62
CA TYR A 127 1.97 2.19 5.56
C TYR A 127 1.85 3.15 4.36
N LEU A 128 0.63 3.42 3.89
CA LEU A 128 0.38 4.35 2.78
C LEU A 128 0.77 5.78 3.14
N ILE A 129 0.50 6.21 4.38
CA ILE A 129 0.92 7.54 4.85
C ILE A 129 2.44 7.67 4.74
N GLN A 130 3.18 6.70 5.30
CA GLN A 130 4.64 6.77 5.27
C GLN A 130 5.17 6.71 3.84
N LYS A 131 4.60 5.86 2.99
CA LYS A 131 5.05 5.66 1.61
C LYS A 131 4.73 6.81 0.66
N ASP A 132 3.48 7.29 0.66
CA ASP A 132 2.96 8.17 -0.40
C ASP A 132 2.74 9.62 0.06
N VAL A 133 2.66 9.88 1.39
CA VAL A 133 2.52 11.25 1.92
C VAL A 133 3.92 11.85 2.20
N PRO A 134 4.19 13.11 1.81
CA PRO A 134 5.47 13.74 2.07
C PRO A 134 5.86 13.71 3.55
N MET A 135 7.12 13.37 3.83
CA MET A 135 7.62 13.15 5.19
C MET A 135 7.40 14.34 6.12
N HIS A 136 7.49 15.58 5.61
CA HIS A 136 7.27 16.79 6.41
C HIS A 136 5.82 17.03 6.86
N VAL A 137 4.87 16.23 6.37
CA VAL A 137 3.46 16.27 6.78
C VAL A 137 3.21 15.33 7.95
N TRP A 138 3.66 14.08 7.87
CA TRP A 138 3.37 13.05 8.88
C TRP A 138 4.47 12.89 9.95
N ASN A 139 5.72 13.24 9.65
CA ASN A 139 6.84 13.23 10.60
C ASN A 139 7.15 14.64 11.16
N ALA A 140 6.16 15.52 11.17
CA ALA A 140 6.31 16.90 11.59
C ALA A 140 6.46 17.01 13.12
N LYS A 141 7.69 16.91 13.63
CA LYS A 141 8.02 17.14 15.06
C LYS A 141 7.91 18.61 15.49
N ARG A 142 7.67 19.54 14.56
CA ARG A 142 7.66 21.00 14.77
C ARG A 142 6.46 21.63 14.07
N GLY A 143 5.65 22.35 14.84
CA GLY A 143 4.50 23.12 14.38
C GLY A 143 3.29 22.94 15.30
N ASN A 144 2.47 23.97 15.42
CA ASN A 144 1.18 23.96 16.13
C ASN A 144 -0.01 23.76 15.19
N SER A 145 0.23 23.60 13.88
CA SER A 145 -0.79 23.42 12.86
C SER A 145 -1.09 21.94 12.61
N ILE A 146 -2.35 21.60 12.45
CA ILE A 146 -2.79 20.27 11.99
C ILE A 146 -2.55 20.18 10.48
N LYS A 147 -1.69 19.23 10.06
CA LYS A 147 -1.33 19.04 8.64
C LYS A 147 -1.94 17.81 7.99
N MET A 148 -2.46 16.88 8.80
CA MET A 148 -3.00 15.62 8.34
C MET A 148 -4.13 15.17 9.25
N VAL A 149 -5.21 14.67 8.65
CA VAL A 149 -6.37 14.10 9.34
C VAL A 149 -6.76 12.81 8.62
N ILE A 150 -7.03 11.77 9.40
CA ILE A 150 -7.61 10.52 8.90
C ILE A 150 -9.11 10.59 9.17
N CYS A 151 -9.92 10.39 8.14
CA CYS A 151 -11.38 10.43 8.23
C CYS A 151 -12.01 9.30 7.42
N ARG A 152 -13.32 9.14 7.53
CA ARG A 152 -14.12 8.23 6.72
C ARG A 152 -14.57 8.90 5.42
N LYS A 153 -14.85 8.09 4.41
CA LYS A 153 -15.28 8.52 3.07
C LYS A 153 -16.53 9.41 3.09
N ASP A 154 -17.50 9.11 3.97
CA ASP A 154 -18.76 9.82 4.12
C ASP A 154 -18.61 11.21 4.76
N GLN A 155 -17.53 11.45 5.49
CA GLN A 155 -17.17 12.76 6.03
C GLN A 155 -16.60 13.70 4.96
N LEU A 156 -16.36 13.21 3.73
CA LEU A 156 -15.88 14.01 2.61
C LEU A 156 -16.98 14.20 1.55
N PRO A 157 -17.10 15.39 0.94
CA PRO A 157 -18.02 15.62 -0.16
C PRO A 157 -17.62 14.76 -1.36
N ALA A 158 -18.63 14.18 -2.00
CA ALA A 158 -18.42 13.35 -3.18
C ALA A 158 -17.80 14.15 -4.36
N ASN A 159 -18.19 15.42 -4.52
CA ASN A 159 -17.76 16.26 -5.64
C ASN A 159 -16.31 16.73 -5.50
N ARG A 160 -15.46 16.34 -6.46
CA ARG A 160 -14.04 16.75 -6.51
C ARG A 160 -13.87 18.26 -6.60
N ALA A 161 -14.73 18.97 -7.32
CA ALA A 161 -14.62 20.42 -7.47
C ALA A 161 -14.71 21.15 -6.13
N TRP A 162 -15.52 20.62 -5.20
CA TRP A 162 -15.64 21.18 -3.85
C TRP A 162 -14.41 20.88 -3.00
N ARG A 163 -13.85 19.66 -3.11
CA ARG A 163 -12.61 19.30 -2.40
C ARG A 163 -11.40 20.13 -2.84
N ASN A 164 -11.35 20.57 -4.09
CA ASN A 164 -10.25 21.38 -4.63
C ASN A 164 -10.17 22.81 -4.04
N ALA A 165 -11.03 23.20 -3.10
CA ALA A 165 -10.96 24.49 -2.40
C ALA A 165 -10.72 24.33 -0.89
N TRP A 166 -10.49 23.09 -0.43
CA TRP A 166 -10.51 22.78 1.00
C TRP A 166 -9.17 23.00 1.69
N LYS A 167 -9.28 23.38 2.96
CA LYS A 167 -8.21 23.49 3.93
C LYS A 167 -8.62 22.77 5.20
N ILE A 168 -7.65 22.21 5.91
CA ILE A 168 -7.83 21.58 7.20
C ILE A 168 -8.10 22.69 8.21
N ASP A 169 -9.25 22.61 8.87
CA ASP A 169 -9.59 23.52 9.96
C ASP A 169 -8.57 23.32 11.10
N GLN A 170 -7.97 24.43 11.53
CA GLN A 170 -6.97 24.42 12.59
C GLN A 170 -7.61 24.38 13.98
N ASN A 171 -8.92 24.57 14.08
CA ASN A 171 -9.69 24.44 15.32
C ASN A 171 -10.34 23.07 15.49
N LEU A 172 -9.95 22.07 14.68
CA LEU A 172 -10.52 20.74 14.74
C LEU A 172 -10.27 20.10 16.12
N GLU A 173 -11.34 19.74 16.83
CA GLU A 173 -11.25 18.99 18.08
C GLU A 173 -10.90 17.53 17.76
N LEU A 174 -9.64 17.16 17.97
CA LEU A 174 -9.19 15.78 17.80
C LEU A 174 -9.53 15.00 19.06
N GLU A 175 -10.40 14.00 18.93
CA GLU A 175 -10.54 12.98 19.97
C GLU A 175 -9.18 12.30 20.15
N LYS A 176 -8.59 12.46 21.34
CA LYS A 176 -7.37 11.72 21.69
C LYS A 176 -7.76 10.26 21.85
N GLY A 177 -7.40 9.43 20.87
CA GLY A 177 -7.52 7.98 20.99
C GLY A 177 -6.85 7.51 22.29
N ALA A 178 -7.56 6.68 23.05
CA ALA A 178 -7.05 6.09 24.29
C ALA A 178 -5.71 5.41 24.00
N ALA A 179 -4.66 5.85 24.70
CA ALA A 179 -3.32 5.29 24.63
C ALA A 179 -3.26 3.87 25.23
#